data_AF-A0A9D6IS81-F1
#
_entry.id   AF-A0A9D6IS81-F1
#
_cell.length_a   1.000
_cell.length_b   1.000
_cell.length_c   1.000
_cell.angle_alpha   90.00
_cell.angle_beta   90.00
_cell.angle_gamma   90.00
#
_symmetry.space_group_name_H-M   'P 1'
#
loop_
_entity.id
_entity.type
_entity.pdbx_description
1 polymer ?
#
loop_
_entity_poly.entity_id
_entity_poly.type
_entity_poly.pdbx_seq_one_letter_code
_entity_poly.pdbx_strand_id
1 'polypeptide(L)'
;MGYDSSPDADALLRERRVLITGAGGSIGSELCRQALRYRPANLRLLGHGENSLFNLANEIRLLDQPGVGYRPSYTVAIVGRSSKYCRVWSPRISRRW
;
A
#
# COMPACT_ATOMS: atom_id res chain seq x y z
N MET A 1 24.72 -13.41 6.72
CA MET A 1 24.34 -11.98 6.70
C MET A 1 22.83 -11.88 6.63
N GLY A 2 22.17 -11.75 7.78
CA GLY A 2 20.71 -11.62 7.88
C GLY A 2 20.39 -10.33 8.62
N TYR A 3 20.10 -9.27 7.86
CA TYR A 3 19.53 -8.01 8.36
C TYR A 3 18.02 -7.91 8.04
N ASP A 4 17.41 -8.99 7.56
CA ASP A 4 16.09 -9.01 6.89
C ASP A 4 14.88 -9.06 7.85
N SER A 5 15.09 -9.00 9.16
CA SER A 5 13.97 -8.97 10.11
C SER A 5 14.40 -8.23 11.36
N SER A 6 14.43 -6.90 11.31
CA SER A 6 14.48 -6.14 12.55
C SER A 6 13.18 -6.46 13.32
N PRO A 7 13.26 -7.09 14.51
CA PRO A 7 12.06 -7.43 15.28
C PRO A 7 11.20 -6.19 15.58
N ASP A 8 11.84 -5.03 15.62
CA ASP A 8 11.18 -3.74 15.81
C ASP A 8 10.24 -3.38 14.65
N ALA A 9 10.66 -3.59 13.39
CA ALA A 9 9.81 -3.32 12.23
C ALA A 9 8.62 -4.28 12.18
N ASP A 10 8.81 -5.55 12.54
CA ASP A 10 7.71 -6.51 12.64
C ASP A 10 6.68 -6.06 13.67
N ALA A 11 7.13 -5.67 14.87
CA ALA A 11 6.26 -5.16 15.93
C ALA A 11 5.52 -3.86 15.54
N LEU A 12 6.14 -3.01 14.72
CA LEU A 12 5.56 -1.75 14.25
C LEU A 12 4.58 -1.91 13.09
N LEU A 13 4.76 -2.92 12.22
CA LEU A 13 4.01 -3.04 10.97
C LEU A 13 2.99 -4.17 10.98
N ARG A 14 3.27 -5.30 11.64
CA ARG A 14 2.40 -6.48 11.65
C ARG A 14 1.03 -6.13 12.23
N GLU A 15 -0.03 -6.47 11.49
CA GLU A 15 -1.43 -6.23 11.87
C GLU A 15 -1.77 -4.75 12.19
N ARG A 16 -0.89 -3.81 11.85
CA ARG A 16 -1.13 -2.38 12.01
C ARG A 16 -1.75 -1.75 10.77
N ARG A 17 -2.31 -0.55 10.95
CA ARG A 17 -2.76 0.31 9.85
C ARG A 17 -1.62 1.27 9.51
N VAL A 18 -1.07 1.15 8.30
CA VAL A 18 0.10 1.89 7.85
C VAL A 18 -0.31 2.82 6.71
N LEU A 19 0.12 4.09 6.77
CA LEU A 19 -0.06 5.08 5.70
C LEU A 19 1.32 5.48 5.19
N ILE A 20 1.58 5.29 3.91
CA ILE A 20 2.83 5.70 3.26
C ILE A 20 2.54 6.91 2.39
N THR A 21 3.12 8.04 2.76
CA THR A 21 3.07 9.30 1.99
C THR A 21 4.18 9.33 0.95
N GLY A 22 3.94 9.95 -0.20
CA GLY A 22 4.89 9.91 -1.31
C GLY A 22 5.03 8.51 -1.93
N ALA A 23 4.00 7.65 -1.81
CA ALA A 23 4.05 6.26 -2.27
C ALA A 23 4.36 6.14 -3.78
N GLY A 24 3.97 7.13 -4.61
CA GLY A 24 4.32 7.17 -6.04
C GLY A 24 5.79 7.52 -6.36
N GLY A 25 6.64 7.78 -5.35
CA GLY A 25 8.08 8.05 -5.51
C GLY A 25 8.94 6.79 -5.42
N SER A 26 10.23 6.91 -5.76
CA SER A 26 11.19 5.79 -5.69
C SER A 26 11.34 5.20 -4.28
N ILE A 27 11.48 6.06 -3.27
CA ILE A 27 11.59 5.64 -1.85
C ILE A 27 10.25 5.11 -1.34
N GLY A 28 9.16 5.83 -1.63
CA GLY A 28 7.82 5.45 -1.17
C GLY A 28 7.38 4.09 -1.70
N SER A 29 7.61 3.83 -2.99
CA SER A 29 7.27 2.54 -3.62
C SER A 29 8.05 1.37 -3.02
N GLU A 30 9.34 1.56 -2.72
CA GLU A 30 10.15 0.54 -2.07
C GLU A 30 9.69 0.27 -0.63
N LEU A 31 9.38 1.32 0.14
CA LEU A 31 8.79 1.18 1.48
C LEU A 31 7.45 0.43 1.44
N CYS A 32 6.63 0.65 0.40
CA CYS A 32 5.37 -0.08 0.23
C CYS A 32 5.61 -1.58 0.01
N ARG A 33 6.59 -1.94 -0.83
CA ARG A 33 6.96 -3.34 -1.07
C ARG A 33 7.48 -4.02 0.18
N GLN A 34 8.32 -3.34 0.96
CA GLN A 34 8.85 -3.88 2.22
C GLN A 34 7.75 -4.02 3.26
N ALA A 35 6.91 -2.99 3.43
CA ALA A 35 5.79 -3.03 4.37
C ALA A 35 4.84 -4.20 4.09
N LEU A 36 4.59 -4.54 2.82
CA LEU A 36 3.74 -5.66 2.45
C LEU A 36 4.22 -7.00 3.03
N ARG A 37 5.53 -7.21 3.14
CA ARG A 37 6.14 -8.44 3.69
C ARG A 37 5.80 -8.68 5.16
N TYR A 38 5.63 -7.59 5.91
CA TYR A 38 5.33 -7.63 7.35
C TYR A 38 3.86 -7.86 7.67
N ARG A 39 3.00 -8.05 6.66
CA ARG A 39 1.57 -8.32 6.86
C ARG A 39 0.83 -7.25 7.70
N PRO A 40 0.79 -5.99 7.24
CA PRO A 40 0.02 -4.93 7.88
C PRO A 40 -1.48 -5.10 7.63
N ALA A 41 -2.30 -5.01 8.67
CA ALA A 41 -3.75 -5.16 8.56
C ALA A 41 -4.36 -4.26 7.48
N ASN A 42 -3.84 -3.04 7.32
CA ASN A 42 -4.20 -2.14 6.21
C ASN A 42 -2.98 -1.36 5.73
N LEU A 43 -2.77 -1.29 4.41
CA LEU A 43 -1.72 -0.47 3.79
C LEU A 43 -2.35 0.62 2.91
N ARG A 44 -2.17 1.89 3.31
CA ARG A 44 -2.70 3.05 2.59
C ARG A 44 -1.58 3.75 1.84
N LEU A 45 -1.77 3.96 0.54
CA LEU A 45 -0.82 4.63 -0.34
C LEU A 45 -1.31 6.05 -0.59
N LEU A 46 -0.50 7.06 -0.24
CA LEU A 46 -0.78 8.47 -0.50
C LEU A 46 0.36 9.08 -1.31
N GLY A 47 0.07 9.81 -2.38
CA GLY A 47 1.12 10.48 -3.13
C GLY A 47 0.61 11.37 -4.26
N HIS A 48 1.57 11.97 -4.96
CA HIS A 48 1.35 12.74 -6.17
C HIS A 48 1.69 11.89 -7.40
N GLY A 49 0.93 12.07 -8.49
CA GLY A 49 1.14 11.34 -9.75
C GLY A 49 0.27 10.08 -9.83
N GLU A 50 -0.82 10.18 -10.59
CA GLU A 50 -1.79 9.09 -10.78
C GLU A 50 -1.15 7.85 -11.40
N ASN A 51 -0.31 8.00 -12.44
CA ASN A 51 0.34 6.88 -13.11
C ASN A 51 1.28 6.10 -12.17
N SER A 52 2.11 6.79 -11.38
CA SER A 52 3.06 6.13 -10.48
C SER A 52 2.34 5.36 -9.37
N LEU A 53 1.31 5.96 -8.78
CA LEU A 53 0.47 5.30 -7.77
C LEU A 53 -0.31 4.12 -8.35
N PHE A 54 -0.83 4.26 -9.57
CA PHE A 54 -1.55 3.18 -10.26
C PHE A 54 -0.64 1.99 -10.55
N ASN A 55 0.56 2.24 -11.07
CA ASN A 55 1.55 1.20 -11.34
C ASN A 55 1.96 0.47 -10.05
N LEU A 56 2.23 1.22 -8.97
CA LEU A 56 2.55 0.63 -7.67
C LEU A 56 1.37 -0.18 -7.11
N ALA A 57 0.14 0.30 -7.25
CA ALA A 57 -1.04 -0.42 -6.78
C ALA A 57 -1.22 -1.76 -7.51
N ASN A 58 -0.98 -1.79 -8.83
CA ASN A 58 -0.98 -3.02 -9.61
C ASN A 58 0.15 -3.96 -9.18
N GLU A 59 1.35 -3.43 -8.96
CA GLU A 59 2.49 -4.21 -8.49
C GLU A 59 2.20 -4.88 -7.13
N ILE A 60 1.71 -4.12 -6.15
CA ILE A 60 1.32 -4.64 -4.84
C ILE A 60 0.24 -5.72 -4.97
N ARG A 61 -0.74 -5.53 -5.86
CA ARG A 61 -1.78 -6.51 -6.12
C ARG A 61 -1.24 -7.80 -6.74
N LEU A 62 -0.18 -7.74 -7.54
CA LEU A 62 0.47 -8.93 -8.11
C LEU A 62 1.36 -9.65 -7.08
N LEU A 63 1.98 -8.90 -6.17
CA LEU A 63 2.75 -9.46 -5.06
C LEU A 63 1.86 -10.12 -4.00
N ASP A 64 0.59 -9.70 -3.91
CA ASP A 64 -0.45 -10.32 -3.07
C ASP A 64 -0.92 -11.64 -3.71
N GLN A 65 -0.18 -12.73 -3.49
CA GLN A 65 -0.54 -14.03 -4.05
C GLN A 65 -1.67 -14.73 -3.26
N PRO A 66 -2.72 -15.22 -3.95
CA PRO A 66 -3.85 -15.93 -3.35
C PRO A 66 -3.42 -17.34 -2.94
N GLY A 67 -2.95 -17.50 -1.69
CA GLY A 67 -2.62 -18.83 -1.16
C GLY A 67 -2.44 -18.91 0.36
N VAL A 68 -2.30 -17.77 1.05
CA VAL A 68 -1.83 -17.75 2.45
C VAL A 68 -2.87 -17.25 3.46
N GLY A 69 -4.16 -17.20 3.09
CA GLY A 69 -5.25 -16.79 4.00
C GLY A 69 -5.19 -15.33 4.50
N TYR A 70 -4.14 -14.60 4.15
CA TYR A 70 -3.90 -13.21 4.49
C TYR A 70 -4.54 -12.30 3.45
N ARG A 71 -5.50 -11.46 3.85
CA ARG A 71 -6.19 -10.50 2.97
C ARG A 71 -5.87 -9.06 3.41
N PRO A 72 -4.72 -8.49 3.01
CA PRO A 72 -4.44 -7.10 3.32
C PRO A 72 -5.46 -6.21 2.62
N SER A 73 -6.07 -5.29 3.36
CA SER A 73 -6.87 -4.23 2.74
C SER A 73 -5.94 -3.09 2.35
N TYR A 74 -5.70 -2.92 1.05
CA TYR A 74 -4.99 -1.77 0.53
C TYR A 74 -5.98 -0.66 0.12
N THR A 75 -5.58 0.60 0.29
CA THR A 75 -6.38 1.74 -0.19
C THR A 75 -5.44 2.75 -0.78
N VAL A 76 -5.74 3.20 -2.00
CA VAL A 76 -4.93 4.16 -2.72
C VAL A 76 -5.64 5.50 -2.68
N ALA A 77 -4.98 6.51 -2.14
CA ALA A 77 -5.44 7.89 -2.13
C ALA A 77 -4.52 8.72 -3.03
N ILE A 78 -5.04 9.20 -4.15
CA ILE A 78 -4.30 10.03 -5.09
C ILE A 78 -4.53 11.51 -4.73
N VAL A 79 -3.46 12.27 -4.52
CA VAL A 79 -3.54 13.71 -4.23
C VAL A 79 -3.19 14.49 -5.51
N GLY A 80 -4.18 15.16 -6.09
CA GLY A 80 -4.00 16.06 -7.23
C GLY A 80 -3.62 17.49 -6.82
N ARG A 81 -2.92 18.23 -7.70
CA ARG A 81 -2.48 19.63 -7.52
C ARG A 81 -3.63 20.67 -7.48
N SER A 82 -4.85 20.27 -7.79
CA SER A 82 -6.05 21.08 -7.64
C SER A 82 -7.02 20.30 -6.78
N SER A 83 -7.65 20.96 -5.80
CA SER A 83 -8.55 20.44 -4.77
C SER A 83 -9.82 19.73 -5.27
N LYS A 84 -9.83 19.16 -6.50
CA LYS A 84 -10.99 18.59 -7.18
C LYS A 84 -10.94 17.07 -7.38
N TYR A 85 -9.82 16.39 -7.10
CA TYR A 85 -9.73 14.93 -7.27
C TYR A 85 -8.89 14.27 -6.18
N CYS A 86 -9.50 13.98 -5.03
CA CYS A 86 -9.03 12.94 -4.12
C CYS A 86 -9.82 11.68 -4.44
N ARG A 87 -9.34 10.87 -5.39
CA ARG A 87 -9.99 9.61 -5.76
C ARG A 87 -9.43 8.53 -4.85
N VAL A 88 -10.25 8.08 -3.88
CA VAL A 88 -9.91 6.95 -3.02
C VAL A 88 -10.31 5.68 -3.77
N TRP A 89 -9.31 4.93 -4.24
CA TRP A 89 -9.54 3.62 -4.82
C TRP A 89 -9.36 2.57 -3.71
N SER A 90 -10.46 1.92 -3.34
CA SER A 90 -10.49 0.80 -2.42
C SER A 90 -10.93 -0.45 -3.20
N PRO A 91 -10.26 -1.61 -3.08
CA PRO A 91 -10.67 -2.85 -3.73
C PRO A 91 -11.95 -3.46 -3.13
N ARG A 92 -12.75 -2.67 -2.42
CA ARG A 92 -14.01 -3.11 -1.85
C ARG A 92 -15.01 -3.24 -2.99
N ILE A 93 -15.21 -4.50 -3.42
CA ILE A 93 -16.48 -4.92 -4.01
C ILE A 93 -17.57 -4.55 -3.00
N SER A 94 -18.20 -3.39 -3.19
CA SER A 94 -19.57 -3.16 -2.75
C SER A 94 -20.40 -3.00 -4.00
N ARG A 95 -21.26 -3.99 -4.24
CA ARG A 95 -22.40 -3.87 -5.12
C ARG A 95 -23.11 -2.53 -4.86
N ARG A 96 -23.17 -1.66 -5.86
CA ARG A 96 -24.34 -0.91 -6.35
C ARG A 96 -23.88 0.30 -7.16
N TRP A 97 -24.15 0.18 -8.46
CA TRP A 97 -24.43 1.17 -9.50
C TRP A 97 -23.48 2.36 -9.62
#